data_AF-A0A1Q4HAF0-F1
#
_entry.id   AF-A0A1Q4HAF0-F1
#
_cell.length_a   1.000
_cell.length_b   1.000
_cell.length_c   1.000
_cell.angle_alpha   90.00
_cell.angle_beta   90.00
_cell.angle_gamma   90.00
#
_symmetry.space_group_name_H-M   'P 1'
#
loop_
_entity.id
_entity.type
_entity.pdbx_description
1 polymer ?
#
loop_
_entity_poly.entity_id
_entity_poly.type
_entity_poly.pdbx_seq_one_letter_code
_entity_poly.pdbx_strand_id
1 'polypeptide(L)'
;MQPAPDNKILKYNSMFLGSTMFLFGFLKFFEPFRTWFDVQITKSRLPRLCIPMGIVGEISIGLSLLSAARVGRQTPNLFGPIASAASAGLIANMAGATYVHVHPEVPADVLPLKIKPPVIPLIFMLLAAVNLVQLRRDHWRRS
;
A
#
# COMPACT_ATOMS: atom_id res chain seq x y z
N MET A 1 15.30 -28.88 14.72
CA MET A 1 14.42 -27.75 14.38
C MET A 1 15.24 -26.75 13.59
N GLN A 2 15.15 -26.76 12.25
CA GLN A 2 15.90 -25.79 11.44
C GLN A 2 15.31 -24.40 11.70
N PRO A 3 16.13 -23.36 11.96
CA PRO A 3 15.62 -22.00 12.07
C PRO A 3 14.94 -21.65 10.74
N ALA A 4 13.66 -21.27 10.79
CA ALA A 4 12.96 -20.77 9.63
C ALA A 4 13.83 -19.66 9.00
N PRO A 5 14.02 -19.65 7.67
CA PRO A 5 14.81 -18.62 7.02
C PRO A 5 14.24 -17.27 7.46
N ASP A 6 15.08 -16.52 8.15
CA ASP A 6 14.82 -15.18 8.62
C ASP A 6 14.30 -14.41 7.39
N ASN A 7 13.00 -14.12 7.34
CA ASN A 7 12.32 -13.70 6.11
C ASN A 7 12.59 -12.21 5.89
N LYS A 8 13.88 -11.89 5.75
CA LYS A 8 14.43 -10.54 5.66
C LYS A 8 13.79 -9.80 4.50
N ILE A 9 13.52 -10.48 3.39
CA ILE A 9 12.85 -9.90 2.21
C ILE A 9 11.45 -9.39 2.57
N LEU A 10 10.63 -10.22 3.21
CA LEU A 10 9.29 -9.85 3.67
C LEU A 10 9.34 -8.65 4.63
N LYS A 11 10.30 -8.64 5.55
CA LYS A 11 10.50 -7.55 6.51
C LYS A 11 10.92 -6.24 5.82
N TYR A 12 11.94 -6.28 4.96
CA TYR A 12 12.42 -5.10 4.23
C TYR A 12 11.35 -4.57 3.29
N ASN A 13 10.65 -5.43 2.55
CA ASN A 13 9.53 -5.02 1.69
C ASN A 13 8.40 -4.40 2.51
N SER A 14 8.01 -4.99 3.64
CA SER A 14 6.97 -4.43 4.51
C SER A 14 7.40 -3.09 5.13
N MET A 15 8.67 -2.93 5.51
CA MET A 15 9.20 -1.64 5.98
C MET A 15 9.21 -0.58 4.89
N PHE A 16 9.63 -0.95 3.68
CA PHE A 16 9.68 -0.04 2.54
C PHE A 16 8.26 0.39 2.11
N LEU A 17 7.37 -0.59 1.87
CA LEU A 17 5.97 -0.33 1.53
C LEU A 17 5.24 0.42 2.64
N GLY A 18 5.48 0.04 3.90
CA GLY A 18 4.86 0.69 5.05
C GLY A 18 5.29 2.15 5.19
N SER A 19 6.59 2.42 5.12
CA SER A 19 7.14 3.78 5.18
C SER A 19 6.64 4.65 4.03
N THR A 20 6.65 4.11 2.81
CA THR A 20 6.22 4.86 1.62
C THR A 20 4.72 5.13 1.62
N MET A 21 3.88 4.17 1.99
CA MET A 21 2.43 4.38 2.12
C MET A 21 2.09 5.39 3.21
N PHE A 22 2.78 5.33 4.35
CA PHE A 22 2.62 6.31 5.41
C PHE A 22 3.04 7.70 4.93
N LEU A 23 4.18 7.82 4.25
CA LEU A 23 4.67 9.09 3.70
C LEU A 23 3.70 9.67 2.67
N PHE A 24 3.22 8.86 1.72
CA PHE A 24 2.24 9.32 0.72
C PHE A 24 0.91 9.73 1.35
N GLY A 25 0.39 8.94 2.29
CA GLY A 25 -0.81 9.30 3.04
C GLY A 25 -0.63 10.58 3.85
N PHE A 26 0.55 10.79 4.43
CA PHE A 26 0.89 12.02 5.17
C PHE A 26 1.04 13.24 4.24
N LEU A 27 1.67 13.07 3.09
CA LEU A 27 1.83 14.15 2.09
C LEU A 27 0.48 14.63 1.56
N LYS A 28 -0.55 13.77 1.51
CA LYS A 28 -1.92 14.16 1.11
C LYS A 28 -2.60 15.16 2.06
N PHE A 29 -2.03 15.48 3.21
CA PHE A 29 -2.49 16.61 4.04
C PHE A 29 -1.95 17.96 3.58
N PHE A 30 -0.90 17.98 2.77
CA PHE A 30 -0.21 19.19 2.31
C PHE A 30 -0.50 19.49 0.84
N GLU A 31 -0.50 20.78 0.49
CA GLU A 31 -0.52 21.23 -0.91
C GLU A 31 0.86 20.98 -1.57
N PRO A 32 0.93 20.62 -2.87
CA PRO A 32 -0.17 20.43 -3.83
C PRO A 32 -0.77 19.01 -3.86
N PHE A 33 -0.26 18.07 -3.04
CA PHE A 33 -0.68 16.66 -3.05
C PHE A 33 -2.16 16.47 -2.71
N ARG A 34 -2.67 17.25 -1.76
CA ARG A 34 -4.10 17.27 -1.41
C ARG A 34 -4.97 17.63 -2.62
N THR A 35 -4.64 18.75 -3.28
CA THR A 35 -5.34 19.19 -4.50
C THR A 35 -5.25 18.17 -5.62
N TRP A 36 -4.07 17.57 -5.84
CA TRP A 36 -3.91 16.51 -6.84
C TRP A 36 -4.83 15.32 -6.58
N PHE A 37 -4.92 14.88 -5.33
CA PHE A 37 -5.79 13.77 -4.95
C PHE A 37 -7.28 14.14 -5.04
N ASP A 38 -7.66 15.37 -4.65
CA ASP A 38 -9.03 15.87 -4.79
C ASP A 38 -9.46 15.91 -6.27
N VAL A 39 -8.61 16.44 -7.15
CA VAL A 39 -8.88 16.48 -8.59
C VAL A 39 -8.99 15.06 -9.17
N GLN A 40 -8.15 14.11 -8.75
CA GLN A 40 -8.25 12.72 -9.18
C GLN A 40 -9.60 12.10 -8.80
N ILE A 41 -10.08 12.29 -7.56
CA ILE A 41 -11.37 11.75 -7.10
C ILE A 41 -12.54 12.45 -7.79
N THR A 42 -12.51 13.78 -7.85
CA THR A 42 -13.57 14.60 -8.45
C THR A 42 -13.72 14.34 -9.95
N LYS A 43 -12.61 14.22 -10.69
CA LYS A 43 -12.61 13.90 -12.13
C LYS A 43 -12.95 12.44 -12.42
N SER A 44 -12.64 11.53 -11.50
CA SER A 44 -13.04 10.12 -11.62
C SER A 44 -14.51 9.87 -11.26
N ARG A 45 -15.29 10.93 -11.03
CA ARG A 45 -16.71 10.90 -10.59
C ARG A 45 -16.94 10.07 -9.33
N LEU A 46 -15.90 9.90 -8.52
CA LEU A 46 -15.98 9.17 -7.26
C LEU A 46 -16.57 10.10 -6.18
N PRO A 47 -17.31 9.52 -5.21
CA PRO A 47 -17.83 10.31 -4.10
C PRO A 47 -16.69 10.99 -3.34
N ARG A 48 -16.90 12.23 -2.89
CA ARG A 48 -15.91 12.97 -2.06
C ARG A 48 -15.52 12.23 -0.77
N LEU A 49 -16.32 11.27 -0.32
CA LEU A 49 -16.00 10.35 0.79
C LEU A 49 -14.77 9.47 0.50
N CYS A 50 -14.43 9.23 -0.78
CA CYS A 50 -13.23 8.49 -1.17
C CYS A 50 -11.94 9.24 -0.82
N ILE A 51 -11.98 10.57 -0.62
CA ILE A 51 -10.81 11.36 -0.23
C ILE A 51 -10.34 10.99 1.18
N PRO A 52 -11.12 11.21 2.25
CA PRO A 52 -10.70 10.83 3.59
C PRO A 52 -10.52 9.32 3.71
N MET A 53 -11.33 8.51 3.02
CA MET A 53 -11.20 7.05 3.03
C MET A 53 -9.85 6.59 2.44
N GLY A 54 -9.39 7.19 1.33
CA GLY A 54 -8.10 6.86 0.74
C GLY A 54 -6.91 7.30 1.60
N ILE A 55 -6.98 8.50 2.21
CA ILE A 55 -5.94 9.00 3.11
C ILE A 55 -5.83 8.10 4.35
N VAL A 56 -6.96 7.83 5.01
CA VAL A 56 -7.00 6.95 6.18
C VAL A 56 -6.54 5.55 5.81
N GLY A 57 -6.98 5.01 4.66
CA GLY A 57 -6.54 3.71 4.16
C GLY A 57 -5.02 3.61 4.00
N GLU A 58 -4.40 4.56 3.29
CA GLU A 58 -2.94 4.59 3.07
C GLU A 58 -2.16 4.65 4.38
N ILE A 59 -2.60 5.50 5.31
CA ILE A 59 -1.96 5.67 6.62
C ILE A 59 -2.11 4.40 7.45
N SER A 60 -3.32 3.85 7.56
CA SER A 60 -3.60 2.63 8.31
C SER A 60 -2.83 1.43 7.76
N ILE A 61 -2.77 1.27 6.43
CA ILE A 61 -1.98 0.22 5.77
C ILE A 61 -0.48 0.42 6.05
N GLY A 62 0.02 1.66 5.92
CA GLY A 62 1.41 2.01 6.19
C GLY A 62 1.84 1.67 7.61
N LEU A 63 1.05 2.10 8.60
CA LEU A 63 1.23 1.79 10.01
C LEU A 63 1.12 0.28 10.29
N SER A 64 0.20 -0.42 9.65
CA SER A 64 0.02 -1.87 9.83
C SER A 64 1.24 -2.65 9.34
N LEU A 65 1.77 -2.30 8.15
CA LEU A 65 2.98 -2.93 7.61
C LEU A 65 4.23 -2.59 8.43
N LEU A 66 4.37 -1.35 8.89
CA LEU A 66 5.48 -0.94 9.76
C LEU A 66 5.43 -1.66 11.12
N SER A 67 4.24 -1.72 11.72
CA SER A 67 4.01 -2.42 12.98
C SER A 67 4.27 -3.90 12.82
N ALA A 68 3.78 -4.54 11.74
CA ALA A 68 4.09 -5.92 11.43
C ALA A 68 5.60 -6.15 11.30
N ALA A 69 6.34 -5.28 10.60
CA ALA A 69 7.78 -5.44 10.45
C ALA A 69 8.58 -5.26 11.75
N ARG A 70 8.07 -4.48 12.71
CA ARG A 70 8.69 -4.25 14.02
C ARG A 70 8.32 -5.35 15.03
N VAL A 71 7.06 -5.77 15.04
CA VAL A 71 6.46 -6.74 15.98
C VAL A 71 6.66 -8.18 15.54
N GLY A 72 6.88 -8.46 14.26
CA GLY A 72 7.17 -9.81 13.74
C GLY A 72 8.40 -10.48 14.35
N ARG A 73 9.24 -9.72 15.07
CA ARG A 73 10.37 -10.23 15.85
C ARG A 73 9.96 -10.77 17.23
N GLN A 74 8.82 -10.34 17.78
CA GLN A 74 8.33 -10.71 19.12
C GLN A 74 7.11 -11.65 19.08
N THR A 75 6.21 -11.52 18.08
CA THR A 75 4.99 -12.35 18.01
C THR A 75 4.73 -12.89 16.59
N PRO A 76 5.40 -13.99 16.21
CA PRO A 76 5.27 -14.57 14.86
C PRO A 76 3.84 -15.04 14.53
N ASN A 77 2.99 -15.26 15.53
CA ASN A 77 1.60 -15.71 15.35
C ASN A 77 0.63 -14.59 14.90
N LEU A 78 0.93 -13.33 15.25
CA LEU A 78 0.12 -12.16 14.86
C LEU A 78 0.66 -11.49 13.60
N PHE A 79 1.94 -11.65 13.32
CA PHE A 79 2.60 -11.10 12.15
C PHE A 79 1.96 -11.54 10.83
N GLY A 80 1.67 -12.85 10.70
CA GLY A 80 1.11 -13.44 9.49
C GLY A 80 -0.21 -12.79 9.06
N PRO A 81 -1.25 -12.82 9.92
CA PRO A 81 -2.55 -12.25 9.62
C PRO A 81 -2.50 -10.73 9.36
N ILE A 82 -1.76 -9.96 10.18
CA ILE A 82 -1.67 -8.50 10.05
C ILE A 82 -1.00 -8.11 8.74
N ALA A 83 0.14 -8.73 8.41
CA ALA A 83 0.84 -8.43 7.16
C ALA A 83 0.02 -8.87 5.93
N SER A 84 -0.71 -9.97 6.02
CA SER A 84 -1.63 -10.43 4.97
C SER A 84 -2.79 -9.45 4.76
N ALA A 85 -3.49 -9.06 5.82
CA ALA A 85 -4.60 -8.11 5.77
C ALA A 85 -4.14 -6.73 5.25
N ALA A 86 -3.01 -6.24 5.72
CA ALA A 86 -2.44 -4.97 5.26
C ALA A 86 -1.99 -5.05 3.80
N SER A 87 -1.41 -6.17 3.35
CA SER A 87 -1.04 -6.36 1.94
C SER A 87 -2.26 -6.46 1.02
N ALA A 88 -3.33 -7.13 1.47
CA ALA A 88 -4.60 -7.18 0.73
C ALA A 88 -5.27 -5.80 0.63
N GLY A 89 -5.29 -5.05 1.74
CA GLY A 89 -5.76 -3.66 1.76
C GLY A 89 -4.92 -2.76 0.85
N LEU A 90 -3.59 -2.95 0.82
CA LEU A 90 -2.70 -2.25 -0.08
C LEU A 90 -3.05 -2.52 -1.55
N ILE A 91 -3.30 -3.78 -1.92
CA ILE A 91 -3.71 -4.13 -3.27
C ILE A 91 -5.03 -3.45 -3.65
N ALA A 92 -6.02 -3.47 -2.76
CA ALA A 92 -7.30 -2.78 -3.00
C ALA A 92 -7.13 -1.26 -3.17
N ASN A 93 -6.30 -0.65 -2.31
CA ASN A 93 -6.02 0.78 -2.38
C ASN A 93 -5.25 1.17 -3.66
N MET A 94 -4.24 0.37 -4.04
CA MET A 94 -3.50 0.56 -5.29
C MET A 94 -4.38 0.30 -6.51
N ALA A 95 -5.34 -0.63 -6.46
CA ALA A 95 -6.30 -0.85 -7.55
C ALA A 95 -7.23 0.36 -7.73
N GLY A 96 -7.72 0.94 -6.63
CA GLY A 96 -8.46 2.22 -6.67
C GLY A 96 -7.62 3.35 -7.26
N ALA A 97 -6.35 3.45 -6.86
CA ALA A 97 -5.40 4.41 -7.43
C ALA A 97 -5.14 4.18 -8.93
N THR A 98 -5.06 2.93 -9.38
CA THR A 98 -4.94 2.57 -10.80
C THR A 98 -6.19 2.97 -11.57
N TYR A 99 -7.39 2.73 -11.02
CA TYR A 99 -8.66 3.10 -11.65
C TYR A 99 -8.77 4.60 -11.90
N VAL A 100 -8.48 5.42 -10.89
CA VAL A 100 -8.51 6.89 -11.05
C VAL A 100 -7.46 7.38 -12.06
N HIS A 101 -6.28 6.76 -12.10
CA HIS A 101 -5.23 7.13 -13.06
C HIS A 101 -5.53 6.73 -14.50
N VAL A 102 -6.26 5.62 -14.72
CA VAL A 102 -6.65 5.17 -16.06
C VAL A 102 -7.86 5.94 -16.59
N HIS A 103 -8.59 6.67 -15.72
CA HIS A 103 -9.76 7.41 -16.12
C HIS A 103 -9.39 8.57 -17.07
N PRO A 104 -9.95 8.63 -18.31
CA PRO A 104 -9.54 9.59 -19.34
C PRO A 104 -9.76 11.07 -19.00
N GLU A 105 -10.55 11.39 -17.97
CA GLU A 105 -10.85 12.76 -17.55
C GLU A 105 -9.85 13.32 -16.52
N VAL A 106 -8.88 12.52 -16.03
CA VAL A 106 -7.85 12.97 -15.07
C VAL A 106 -6.69 13.64 -15.82
N PRO A 107 -6.45 14.96 -15.60
CA PRO A 107 -5.38 15.69 -16.29
C PRO A 107 -3.99 15.16 -15.93
N ALA A 108 -3.07 15.15 -16.90
CA ALA A 108 -1.67 14.75 -16.66
C ALA A 108 -0.92 15.68 -15.69
N ASP A 109 -1.42 16.91 -15.48
CA ASP A 109 -0.80 17.92 -14.61
C ASP A 109 -1.04 17.72 -13.11
N VAL A 110 -2.00 16.86 -12.73
CA VAL A 110 -2.25 16.50 -11.32
C VAL A 110 -1.62 15.17 -10.90
N LEU A 111 -0.79 14.60 -11.77
CA LEU A 111 0.03 13.44 -11.48
C LEU A 111 1.35 13.93 -10.86
N PRO A 112 1.76 13.43 -9.68
CA PRO A 112 3.01 13.84 -9.02
C PRO A 112 4.28 13.67 -9.87
N LEU A 113 4.22 12.90 -10.97
CA LEU A 113 5.30 12.71 -11.93
C LEU A 113 4.96 13.11 -13.37
N LYS A 114 3.76 13.63 -13.66
CA LYS A 114 3.24 13.85 -15.04
C LYS A 114 3.26 12.61 -15.96
N ILE A 115 3.45 11.42 -15.40
CA ILE A 115 3.47 10.14 -16.13
C ILE A 115 2.04 9.59 -16.14
N LYS A 116 1.39 9.59 -17.32
CA LYS A 116 0.02 9.06 -17.53
C LYS A 116 -0.22 7.64 -16.96
N PRO A 117 0.69 6.66 -17.13
CA PRO A 117 0.46 5.32 -16.57
C PRO A 117 0.68 5.26 -15.04
N PRO A 118 -0.17 4.51 -14.30
CA PRO A 118 -0.01 4.27 -12.86
C PRO A 118 1.13 3.26 -12.57
N VAL A 119 2.35 3.62 -12.96
CA VAL A 119 3.55 2.79 -12.77
C VAL A 119 3.84 2.58 -11.28
N ILE A 120 3.74 3.64 -10.46
CA ILE A 120 3.97 3.54 -9.00
C ILE A 120 2.93 2.62 -8.34
N PRO A 121 1.61 2.81 -8.52
CA PRO A 121 0.61 1.89 -7.98
C PRO A 121 0.83 0.43 -8.42
N LEU A 122 1.17 0.20 -9.68
CA LEU A 122 1.43 -1.15 -10.21
C LEU A 122 2.65 -1.80 -9.55
N ILE A 123 3.75 -1.07 -9.37
CA ILE A 123 4.94 -1.58 -8.68
C ILE A 123 4.60 -1.92 -7.22
N PHE A 124 3.85 -1.06 -6.54
CA PHE A 124 3.46 -1.27 -5.15
C PHE A 124 2.51 -2.46 -4.99
N MET A 125 1.59 -2.64 -5.95
CA MET A 125 0.71 -3.79 -6.03
C MET A 125 1.49 -5.09 -6.24
N LEU A 126 2.50 -5.08 -7.12
CA LEU A 126 3.43 -6.21 -7.33
C LEU A 126 4.19 -6.54 -6.04
N LEU A 127 4.76 -5.55 -5.37
CA LEU A 127 5.49 -5.72 -4.11
C LEU A 127 4.56 -6.27 -3.00
N ALA A 128 3.32 -5.78 -2.92
CA ALA A 128 2.32 -6.29 -1.98
C ALA A 128 1.94 -7.75 -2.29
N ALA A 129 1.80 -8.10 -3.57
CA ALA A 129 1.54 -9.48 -4.00
C ALA A 129 2.71 -10.40 -3.65
N VAL A 130 3.96 -9.95 -3.84
CA VAL A 130 5.16 -10.68 -3.42
C VAL A 130 5.15 -10.91 -1.91
N ASN A 131 4.78 -9.91 -1.12
CA ASN A 131 4.63 -10.02 0.33
C ASN A 131 3.62 -11.13 0.69
N LEU A 132 2.45 -11.11 0.05
CA LEU A 132 1.37 -12.07 0.29
C LEU A 132 1.74 -13.50 -0.13
N VAL A 133 2.45 -13.67 -1.25
CA VAL A 133 2.97 -14.98 -1.70
C VAL A 133 4.02 -15.53 -0.74
N GLN A 134 4.94 -14.69 -0.24
CA GLN A 134 5.94 -15.10 0.75
C GLN A 134 5.28 -15.54 2.07
N LEU A 135 4.29 -14.77 2.55
CA LEU A 135 3.48 -15.12 3.72
C LEU A 135 2.75 -16.46 3.55
N ARG A 136 2.14 -16.70 2.38
CA ARG A 136 1.45 -17.95 2.08
C ARG A 136 2.42 -19.14 2.03
N ARG A 137 3.62 -18.97 1.46
CA ARG A 137 4.66 -20.00 1.43
C ARG A 137 5.17 -20.34 2.82
N ASP A 138 5.35 -19.34 3.68
CA ASP A 138 5.77 -19.56 5.08
C ASP A 138 4.71 -20.32 5.88
N HIS A 139 3.44 -19.98 5.71
CA HIS A 139 2.34 -20.70 6.35
C HIS A 139 2.29 -22.18 5.92
N TRP A 140 2.47 -22.45 4.63
CA TRP A 140 2.50 -23.81 4.09
C TRP A 140 3.68 -24.65 4.58
N ARG A 141 4.83 -24.02 4.89
CA ARG A 141 6.01 -24.72 5.43
C ARG A 141 5.93 -25.05 6.93
N ARG A 142 4.98 -24.44 7.65
CA ARG A 142 4.80 -24.63 9.10
C ARG A 142 3.63 -25.55 9.46
N SER A 143 2.83 -25.96 8.47
CA SER A 143 1.76 -26.95 8.60
C SER A 143 2.24 -28.34 8.18
#